data_AF-F3FYJ7-F1
#
_entry.id   AF-F3FYJ7-F1
#
_cell.length_a   1.000
_cell.length_b   1.000
_cell.length_c   1.000
_cell.angle_alpha   90.00
_cell.angle_beta   90.00
_cell.angle_gamma   90.00
#
_symmetry.space_group_name_H-M   'P 1'
#
loop_
_entity.id
_entity.type
_entity.pdbx_description
1 polymer ?
#
loop_
_entity_poly.entity_id
_entity_poly.type
_entity_poly.pdbx_seq_one_letter_code
_entity_poly.pdbx_strand_id
1 'polypeptide(L)' 'RIELGEIVNCLHQLPGISEAVVLAREDEPGHVRLVAYFTSRLDAEAPAPEQ' A
#
# COMPACT_ATOMS: atom_id res chain seq x y z
N ARG A 1 -15.64 9.70 6.78
CA ARG A 1 -15.30 8.27 6.92
C ARG A 1 -14.57 7.88 5.65
N ILE A 2 -13.41 7.24 5.75
CA ILE A 2 -12.63 6.81 4.59
C ILE A 2 -12.89 5.32 4.42
N GLU A 3 -13.28 4.89 3.22
CA GLU A 3 -13.45 3.49 2.89
C GLU A 3 -12.14 2.97 2.27
N LEU A 4 -11.43 2.11 2.99
CA LEU A 4 -10.15 1.57 2.51
C LEU A 4 -10.30 0.79 1.20
N GLY A 5 -11.45 0.14 1.01
CA GLY A 5 -11.78 -0.57 -0.23
C GLY A 5 -11.82 0.32 -1.47
N GLU A 6 -12.25 1.59 -1.34
CA GLU A 6 -12.22 2.53 -2.46
C GLU A 6 -10.79 2.91 -2.84
N ILE A 7 -9.90 3.09 -1.85
CA ILE A 7 -8.48 3.36 -2.10
C ILE A 7 -7.82 2.16 -2.79
N VAL A 8 -8.09 0.94 -2.31
CA VAL A 8 -7.62 -0.29 -2.95
C VAL A 8 -8.10 -0.37 -4.41
N ASN A 9 -9.38 -0.07 -4.67
CA ASN A 9 -9.92 -0.06 -6.03
C ASN A 9 -9.25 0.98 -6.93
N CYS A 10 -8.93 2.17 -6.41
CA CYS A 10 -8.15 3.17 -7.14
C CYS A 10 -6.72 2.70 -7.42
N LEU A 11 -6.05 2.09 -6.45
CA LEU A 11 -4.68 1.55 -6.63
C LEU A 11 -4.65 0.46 -7.71
N HIS A 12 -5.64 -0.43 -7.77
CA HIS A 12 -5.72 -1.47 -8.81
C HIS A 12 -5.89 -0.93 -10.24
N GLN A 13 -6.28 0.33 -10.40
CA GLN A 13 -6.37 0.98 -11.72
C GLN A 13 -5.01 1.53 -12.19
N LEU A 14 -4.01 1.62 -11.31
CA LEU A 14 -2.70 2.14 -11.68
C LEU A 14 -1.88 1.10 -12.45
N PRO A 15 -1.21 1.48 -13.55
CA PRO A 15 -0.33 0.59 -14.26
C PRO A 15 0.84 0.17 -13.36
N GLY A 16 1.18 -1.11 -13.38
CA GLY A 16 2.29 -1.66 -12.62
C GLY A 16 1.92 -2.21 -11.24
N ILE A 17 0.74 -1.91 -10.68
CA ILE A 17 0.25 -2.56 -9.46
C ILE A 17 -0.37 -3.93 -9.81
N SER A 18 0.04 -4.97 -9.08
CA SER A 18 -0.51 -6.33 -9.19
C SER A 18 -1.56 -6.55 -8.10
N GLU A 19 -1.16 -6.53 -6.84
CA GLU A 19 -2.05 -6.60 -5.68
C GLU A 19 -1.80 -5.41 -4.76
N ALA A 20 -2.83 -4.95 -4.03
CA ALA A 20 -2.69 -3.87 -3.06
C ALA A 20 -3.57 -4.11 -1.81
N VAL A 21 -3.06 -3.70 -0.65
CA VAL A 21 -3.79 -3.60 0.61
C VAL A 21 -3.54 -2.24 1.25
N VAL A 22 -4.55 -1.70 1.93
CA VAL A 22 -4.45 -0.41 2.63
C VAL A 22 -4.85 -0.61 4.09
N LEU A 23 -4.05 -0.04 4.99
CA LEU A 23 -4.24 -0.14 6.43
C LEU A 23 -4.24 1.26 7.04
N ALA A 24 -5.09 1.47 8.05
CA ALA A 24 -4.92 2.58 8.97
C ALA A 24 -3.91 2.17 10.04
N ARG A 25 -2.78 2.88 10.12
CA ARG A 25 -1.73 2.66 11.10
C ARG A 25 -1.61 3.87 12.01
N GLU A 26 -1.39 3.61 13.29
CA GLU A 26 -1.00 4.63 14.26
C GLU A 26 0.47 4.40 14.58
N ASP A 27 1.35 5.11 13.87
CA ASP A 27 2.79 4.95 14.06
C ASP A 27 3.29 5.77 15.27
N GLU A 28 2.55 6.83 15.64
CA GLU A 28 2.77 7.66 16.82
C GLU A 28 1.42 7.84 17.54
N PRO A 29 1.39 7.91 18.89
CA PRO A 29 0.14 8.09 19.62
C PRO A 29 -0.69 9.28 19.13
N GLY A 30 -1.94 9.04 18.76
CA GLY A 30 -2.87 10.03 18.22
C GLY A 30 -2.68 10.39 16.75
N HIS A 31 -1.71 9.80 16.04
CA HIS A 31 -1.43 10.11 14.64
C HIS A 31 -1.71 8.91 13.73
N VAL A 32 -2.92 8.87 13.19
CA VAL A 32 -3.34 7.83 12.23
C VAL A 32 -2.91 8.23 10.82
N ARG A 33 -2.26 7.31 10.11
CA ARG A 33 -1.87 7.40 8.70
C ARG A 33 -2.44 6.23 7.91
N LEU A 34 -2.74 6.46 6.64
CA LEU A 34 -3.09 5.38 5.71
C LEU A 34 -1.83 4.91 5.00
N VAL A 35 -1.56 3.61 5.06
CA VAL A 35 -0.39 2.99 4.45
C VAL A 35 -0.86 1.93 3.46
N ALA A 36 -0.36 2.03 2.23
CA ALA A 36 -0.61 1.06 1.18
C ALA A 36 0.62 0.16 0.98
N TYR A 37 0.42 -1.14 0.98
CA TYR A 37 1.40 -2.12 0.53
C TYR A 37 0.92 -2.70 -0.79
N PHE A 38 1.82 -2.88 -1.75
CA PHE A 38 1.48 -3.39 -3.06
C PHE A 38 2.61 -4.24 -3.64
N THR A 39 2.24 -5.13 -4.56
CA THR A 39 3.20 -5.86 -5.41
C THR A 39 3.21 -5.24 -6.79
N SER A 40 4.37 -5.22 -7.45
CA SER A 40 4.47 -4.77 -8.83
C SER A 40 4.25 -5.93 -9.82
N ARG A 41 3.69 -5.64 -10.99
CA ARG A 41 3.58 -6.60 -12.11
C ARG A 41 4.89 -6.80 -12.86
N LEU A 42 5.80 -5.83 -12.73
CA LEU A 42 7.19 -6.02 -13.11
C LEU A 42 7.85 -6.73 -11.94
N ASP A 43 8.70 -7.72 -12.20
CA ASP A 43 9.63 -8.25 -11.22
C ASP A 43 10.59 -7.10 -10.84
N ALA A 44 10.14 -6.24 -9.93
CA ALA A 44 11.01 -5.30 -9.27
C ALA A 44 11.81 -6.16 -8.31
N GLU A 45 13.05 -6.44 -8.68
CA GLU A 45 14.05 -6.98 -7.76
C GLU A 45 13.95 -6.16 -6.47
N ALA A 46 13.38 -6.77 -5.43
CA ALA A 46 13.22 -6.09 -4.16
C ALA A 46 14.63 -5.66 -3.72
N PRO A 47 14.84 -4.39 -3.32
CA PRO A 47 16.11 -4.04 -2.71
C PRO A 47 16.33 -5.01 -1.55
N ALA A 48 17.46 -5.73 -1.57
CA ALA A 48 17.80 -6.70 -0.54
C ALA A 48 17.60 -6.03 0.83
N PRO A 49 16.99 -6.73 1.81
CA PRO A 49 16.79 -6.15 3.12
C PRO A 49 18.17 -5.73 3.66
N GLU A 50 18.37 -4.43 3.85
CA GLU A 50 19.55 -3.90 4.54
C GLU A 50 19.54 -4.54 5.94
N GLN A 51 20.52 -5.40 6.20
CA GLN A 51 20.74 -6.11 7.46
C GLN A 51 21.29 -5.15 8.52
#